data_AF-A0A7V8NX21-F1
#
_entry.id   AF-A0A7V8NX21-F1
#
_cell.length_a   1.000
_cell.length_b   1.000
_cell.length_c   1.000
_cell.angle_alpha   90.00
_cell.angle_beta   90.00
_cell.angle_gamma   90.00
#
_symmetry.space_group_name_H-M   'P 1'
#
loop_
_entity.id
_entity.type
_entity.pdbx_description
1 polymer ?
#
loop_
_entity_poly.entity_id
_entity_poly.type
_entity_poly.pdbx_seq_one_letter_code
_entity_poly.pdbx_strand_id
1 'polypeptide(L)'
;MKSLVSTAATLAAGFVGVAPAIAGPSGYHVLKTITIGSAKGWDYLTMDSAARRLYIGASDHVEVVDVDSGTVAGKIGDLADVHGVALAPDLSRGFTINGDT
;
A
#
# COMPACT_ATOMS: atom_id res chain seq x y z
N MET A 1 72.34 -32.10 7.12
CA MET A 1 71.81 -31.62 5.82
C MET A 1 70.63 -30.71 6.10
N LYS A 2 70.60 -29.55 5.45
CA LYS A 2 69.82 -28.36 5.81
C LYS A 2 68.44 -28.36 5.14
N SER A 3 67.42 -28.05 5.94
CA SER A 3 66.11 -27.42 5.69
C SER A 3 65.27 -27.79 4.47
N LEU A 4 63.98 -28.03 4.71
CA LEU A 4 62.90 -27.21 4.12
C LEU A 4 61.63 -27.41 4.95
N VAL A 5 61.28 -26.40 5.75
CA VAL A 5 59.96 -26.26 6.38
C VAL A 5 59.18 -25.30 5.49
N SER A 6 58.14 -25.80 4.81
CA SER A 6 57.17 -24.96 4.13
C SER A 6 55.97 -24.75 5.04
N THR A 7 55.88 -23.57 5.64
CA THR A 7 54.69 -23.11 6.35
C THR A 7 53.66 -22.68 5.32
N ALA A 8 52.64 -23.51 5.09
CA ALA A 8 51.44 -23.08 4.37
C ALA A 8 50.58 -22.25 5.33
N ALA A 9 50.69 -20.93 5.24
CA ALA A 9 49.77 -20.02 5.92
C ALA A 9 48.43 -20.04 5.20
N THR A 10 47.47 -20.83 5.70
CA THR A 10 46.09 -20.80 5.22
C THR A 10 45.45 -19.49 5.68
N LEU A 11 45.26 -18.56 4.74
CA LEU A 11 44.50 -17.33 4.95
C LEU A 11 43.01 -17.69 5.08
N ALA A 12 42.53 -17.91 6.30
CA ALA A 12 41.10 -18.03 6.56
C ALA A 12 40.47 -16.64 6.46
N ALA A 13 40.08 -16.24 5.24
CA ALA A 13 39.28 -15.04 5.03
C ALA A 13 37.93 -15.24 5.73
N GLY A 14 37.75 -14.56 6.87
CA GLY A 14 36.51 -14.60 7.65
C GLY A 14 35.35 -14.06 6.82
N PHE A 15 34.45 -14.95 6.41
CA PHE A 15 33.16 -14.56 5.88
C PHE A 15 32.31 -14.08 7.06
N VAL A 16 32.31 -12.78 7.33
CA VAL A 16 31.36 -12.18 8.27
C VAL A 16 29.98 -12.27 7.59
N GLY A 17 29.23 -13.31 7.92
CA GLY A 17 27.86 -13.46 7.47
C GLY A 17 27.05 -12.26 7.96
N VAL A 18 26.58 -11.41 7.05
CA VAL A 18 25.58 -10.41 7.35
C VAL A 18 24.31 -11.18 7.70
N ALA A 19 24.00 -11.29 8.99
CA ALA A 19 22.74 -11.87 9.42
C ALA A 19 21.60 -11.00 8.88
N PRO A 20 20.58 -11.58 8.23
CA PRO A 20 19.44 -10.81 7.77
C PRO A 20 18.76 -10.17 8.98
N ALA A 21 18.55 -8.86 8.93
CA ALA A 21 17.80 -8.15 9.96
C ALA A 21 16.36 -8.69 9.96
N ILE A 22 15.96 -9.29 11.08
CA ILE A 22 14.56 -9.67 11.28
C ILE A 22 13.80 -8.37 11.53
N ALA A 23 12.89 -8.01 10.64
CA ALA A 23 12.00 -6.86 10.87
C ALA A 23 11.20 -7.11 12.16
N GLY A 24 11.34 -6.21 13.13
CA GLY A 24 10.56 -6.25 14.36
C GLY A 24 9.07 -5.99 14.10
N PRO A 25 8.21 -6.16 15.12
CA PRO A 25 6.79 -5.87 14.99
C PRO A 25 6.58 -4.43 14.51
N SER A 26 5.67 -4.23 13.56
CA SER A 26 5.41 -2.90 12.99
C SER A 26 4.82 -1.90 13.99
N GLY A 27 4.28 -2.39 15.11
CA GLY A 27 3.55 -1.58 16.10
C GLY A 27 2.13 -1.20 15.68
N TYR A 28 1.70 -1.54 14.46
CA TYR A 28 0.33 -1.29 14.00
C TYR A 28 -0.67 -2.24 14.65
N HIS A 29 -1.84 -1.71 14.98
CA HIS A 29 -3.02 -2.47 15.39
C HIS A 29 -4.27 -1.83 14.77
N VAL A 30 -5.33 -2.62 14.65
CA VAL A 30 -6.59 -2.16 14.07
C VAL A 30 -7.29 -1.22 15.06
N LEU A 31 -7.50 0.03 14.66
CA LEU A 31 -8.26 1.01 15.43
C LEU A 31 -9.76 0.93 15.15
N LYS A 32 -10.13 0.70 13.90
CA LYS A 32 -11.52 0.72 13.43
C LYS A 32 -11.65 -0.14 12.17
N THR A 33 -12.77 -0.83 12.07
CA THR A 33 -13.22 -1.50 10.84
C THR A 33 -14.43 -0.76 10.30
N ILE A 34 -14.39 -0.35 9.03
CA ILE A 34 -15.49 0.30 8.34
C ILE A 34 -16.06 -0.69 7.32
N THR A 35 -17.30 -1.10 7.50
CA THR A 35 -17.98 -2.01 6.55
C THR A 35 -18.48 -1.21 5.36
N ILE A 36 -18.08 -1.63 4.16
CA ILE A 36 -18.49 -1.01 2.90
C ILE A 36 -19.38 -1.99 2.16
N GLY A 37 -20.61 -1.57 1.85
CA GLY A 37 -21.66 -2.43 1.32
C GLY A 37 -21.68 -2.57 -0.20
N SER A 38 -20.55 -2.39 -0.91
CA SER A 38 -20.55 -2.48 -2.36
C SER A 38 -20.77 -3.94 -2.81
N ALA A 39 -21.93 -4.20 -3.45
CA ALA A 39 -22.33 -5.55 -3.87
C ALA A 39 -21.39 -6.17 -4.91
N LYS A 40 -20.65 -5.34 -5.67
CA LYS A 40 -19.75 -5.76 -6.76
C LYS A 40 -18.27 -5.86 -6.35
N GLY A 41 -17.95 -5.70 -5.07
CA GLY A 41 -16.58 -5.59 -4.60
C GLY A 41 -16.03 -4.16 -4.70
N TRP A 42 -14.75 -4.00 -4.37
CA TRP A 42 -14.03 -2.73 -4.35
C TRP A 42 -12.59 -2.96 -4.79
N ASP A 43 -11.94 -1.89 -5.26
CA ASP A 43 -10.57 -1.92 -5.78
C ASP A 43 -9.69 -0.88 -5.05
N TYR A 44 -9.11 0.11 -5.74
CA TYR A 44 -8.16 1.03 -5.11
C TYR A 44 -8.82 2.04 -4.16
N LEU A 45 -8.09 2.32 -3.09
CA LEU A 45 -8.42 3.30 -2.06
C LEU A 45 -7.55 4.55 -2.22
N THR A 46 -8.15 5.72 -2.18
CA THR A 46 -7.43 7.01 -2.17
C THR A 46 -7.92 7.90 -1.05
N MET A 47 -7.01 8.27 -0.15
CA MET A 47 -7.30 9.10 1.01
C MET A 47 -7.10 10.59 0.66
N ASP A 48 -8.16 11.37 0.73
CA ASP A 48 -8.08 12.82 0.89
C ASP A 48 -7.98 13.14 2.38
N SER A 49 -6.75 13.40 2.83
CA SER A 49 -6.49 13.71 4.24
C SER A 49 -7.00 15.08 4.66
N ALA A 50 -7.12 16.03 3.71
CA ALA A 50 -7.58 17.38 4.00
C ALA A 50 -9.11 17.42 4.17
N ALA A 51 -9.84 16.75 3.26
CA ALA A 51 -11.30 16.64 3.36
C ALA A 51 -11.77 15.54 4.33
N ARG A 52 -10.84 14.69 4.81
CA ARG A 52 -11.15 13.50 5.61
C ARG A 52 -12.14 12.59 4.89
N ARG A 53 -11.82 12.29 3.63
CA ARG A 53 -12.63 11.43 2.74
C ARG A 53 -11.77 10.32 2.17
N LEU A 54 -12.32 9.11 2.15
CA LEU A 54 -11.72 7.97 1.46
C LEU A 54 -12.56 7.65 0.22
N TYR A 55 -11.92 7.71 -0.94
CA TYR A 55 -12.51 7.38 -2.24
C TYR A 55 -12.14 5.96 -2.63
N ILE A 56 -13.11 5.16 -3.06
CA ILE A 56 -12.92 3.73 -3.32
C ILE A 56 -13.55 3.36 -4.65
N GLY A 57 -12.76 2.85 -5.60
CA GLY A 57 -13.29 2.38 -6.88
C GLY A 57 -14.12 1.11 -6.72
N ALA A 58 -15.26 1.04 -7.42
CA ALA A 58 -16.20 -0.09 -7.36
C ALA A 58 -16.89 -0.33 -8.71
N SER A 59 -16.11 -0.47 -9.80
CA SER A 59 -16.54 -0.77 -11.18
C SER A 59 -17.48 0.25 -11.82
N ASP A 60 -18.71 0.41 -11.32
CA ASP A 60 -19.71 1.34 -11.86
C ASP A 60 -19.85 2.64 -11.05
N HIS A 61 -19.16 2.73 -9.92
CA HIS A 61 -19.14 3.92 -9.07
C HIS A 61 -17.86 4.04 -8.26
N VAL A 62 -17.68 5.22 -7.66
CA VAL A 62 -16.75 5.43 -6.55
C VAL A 62 -17.56 5.57 -5.26
N GLU A 63 -17.24 4.77 -4.25
CA GLU A 63 -17.75 4.97 -2.88
C GLU A 63 -16.97 6.11 -2.22
N VAL A 64 -17.68 7.00 -1.53
CA VAL A 64 -17.07 8.06 -0.72
C VAL A 64 -17.37 7.80 0.74
N VAL A 65 -16.34 7.58 1.54
CA VAL A 65 -16.45 7.32 2.98
C VAL A 65 -15.98 8.52 3.77
N ASP A 66 -16.78 8.92 4.76
CA ASP A 66 -16.34 9.80 5.85
C ASP A 66 -15.56 8.96 6.86
N VAL A 67 -14.27 9.23 7.02
CA VAL A 67 -13.38 8.42 7.86
C VAL A 67 -13.51 8.73 9.35
N ASP A 68 -14.10 9.87 9.72
CA ASP A 68 -14.35 10.22 11.12
C ASP A 68 -15.55 9.42 11.65
N SER A 69 -16.69 9.57 10.98
CA SER A 69 -17.88 8.81 11.34
C SER A 69 -17.71 7.32 11.00
N GLY A 70 -16.91 7.00 9.98
CA GLY A 70 -16.77 5.65 9.44
C GLY A 70 -18.04 5.21 8.69
N THR A 71 -18.68 6.14 8.01
CA THR A 71 -19.92 5.89 7.25
C THR A 71 -19.72 6.27 5.79
N VAL A 72 -20.46 5.62 4.91
CA VAL A 72 -20.58 6.04 3.51
C VAL A 72 -21.21 7.44 3.48
N ALA A 73 -20.47 8.41 2.97
CA ALA A 73 -20.92 9.78 2.76
C ALA A 73 -21.67 9.95 1.44
N GLY A 74 -21.39 9.09 0.44
CA GLY A 74 -22.08 9.11 -0.84
C GLY A 74 -21.44 8.19 -1.88
N LYS A 75 -21.98 8.28 -3.11
CA LYS A 75 -21.50 7.55 -4.29
C LYS A 75 -21.38 8.49 -5.46
N ILE A 76 -20.32 8.34 -6.25
CA ILE A 76 -20.16 8.99 -7.56
C ILE A 76 -20.42 7.92 -8.61
N GLY A 77 -21.61 7.94 -9.21
CA GLY A 77 -22.08 6.92 -10.15
C GLY A 77 -21.87 7.28 -11.62
N ASP A 78 -22.50 6.50 -12.49
CA ASP A 78 -22.46 6.63 -13.97
C ASP A 78 -21.03 6.55 -14.54
N LEU A 79 -20.22 5.68 -13.94
CA LEU A 79 -18.85 5.42 -14.35
C LEU A 79 -18.76 4.05 -15.04
N ALA A 80 -17.85 3.93 -16.01
CA ALA A 80 -17.56 2.66 -16.67
C ALA A 80 -16.19 2.15 -16.22
N ASP A 81 -16.16 0.97 -15.64
CA ASP A 81 -14.95 0.22 -15.25
C ASP A 81 -13.96 1.02 -14.37
N VAL A 82 -14.45 1.69 -13.33
CA VAL A 82 -13.60 2.47 -12.40
C VAL A 82 -12.93 1.58 -11.36
N HIS A 83 -11.61 1.74 -11.24
CA HIS A 83 -10.77 1.04 -10.27
C HIS A 83 -10.30 1.96 -9.13
N GLY A 84 -10.22 3.27 -9.36
CA GLY A 84 -9.71 4.20 -8.34
C GLY A 84 -9.89 5.66 -8.72
N VAL A 85 -9.33 6.53 -7.88
CA VAL A 85 -9.36 7.99 -8.07
C VAL A 85 -7.97 8.57 -7.86
N ALA A 86 -7.50 9.41 -8.76
CA ALA A 86 -6.35 10.27 -8.54
C ALA A 86 -6.83 11.68 -8.16
N LEU A 87 -6.31 12.23 -7.06
CA LEU A 87 -6.66 13.57 -6.60
C LEU A 87 -5.63 14.59 -7.09
N ALA A 88 -6.12 15.74 -7.56
CA ALA A 88 -5.32 16.91 -7.91
C ALA A 88 -5.81 18.13 -7.10
N PRO A 89 -5.39 18.26 -5.83
CA PRO A 89 -5.93 19.28 -4.91
C PRO A 89 -5.71 20.72 -5.41
N ASP A 90 -4.55 21.02 -6.00
CA ASP A 90 -4.22 22.35 -6.54
C ASP A 90 -5.17 22.78 -7.66
N LEU A 91 -5.82 21.83 -8.31
CA LEU A 91 -6.80 22.06 -9.36
C LEU A 91 -8.24 21.93 -8.87
N SER A 92 -8.44 21.57 -7.59
CA SER A 92 -9.74 21.22 -7.00
C SER A 92 -10.48 20.17 -7.84
N ARG A 93 -9.75 19.13 -8.29
CA ARG A 93 -10.29 18.07 -9.16
C ARG A 93 -9.86 16.69 -8.68
N GLY A 94 -10.66 15.70 -9.06
CA GLY A 94 -10.32 14.28 -9.03
C GLY A 94 -10.55 13.67 -10.41
N PHE A 95 -9.80 12.62 -10.71
CA PHE A 95 -9.89 11.87 -11.97
C PHE A 95 -10.09 10.40 -11.64
N THR A 96 -10.99 9.73 -12.34
CA THR A 96 -11.18 8.29 -12.20
C THR A 96 -10.11 7.55 -12.99
N ILE A 97 -9.67 6.41 -12.46
CA ILE A 97 -8.76 5.49 -13.14
C ILE A 97 -9.62 4.32 -13.60
N ASN A 98 -9.76 4.19 -14.91
CA ASN A 98 -10.67 3.23 -15.53
C ASN A 98 -9.93 2.21 -16.38
N GLY A 99 -10.51 1.03 -16.53
CA GLY A 99 -10.15 0.02 -17.53
C GLY A 99 -10.97 0.14 -18.81
N ASP A 100 -10.61 -0.67 -19.81
CA ASP A 100 -11.28 -0.75 -21.11
C ASP A 100 -11.79 -2.19 -21.38
N THR A 101 -12.40 -2.85 -20.39
CA THR A 101 -12.88 -4.24 -20.57
C THR A 101 -14.15 -4.38 -21.42
#